data_AF-A0A3D2EG08-F1
#
_entry.id   AF-A0A3D2EG08-F1
#
_cell.length_a   1.000
_cell.length_b   1.000
_cell.length_c   1.000
_cell.angle_alpha   90.00
_cell.angle_beta   90.00
_cell.angle_gamma   90.00
#
_symmetry.space_group_name_H-M   'P 1'
#
loop_
_entity.id
_entity.type
_entity.pdbx_description
1 polymer ?
#
loop_
_entity_poly.entity_id
_entity_poly.type
_entity_poly.pdbx_seq_one_letter_code
_entity_poly.pdbx_strand_id
1 'polypeptide(L)' 'MERHDIIYWLDSGEEVVRIPYSEIERVDFDDTDIIIEHGDTVLSITLGEDAEDEKYPRYMYNFIMDILDYE' A
#
# COMPACT_ATOMS: atom_id res chain seq x y z
N MET A 1 4.97 22.10 0.92
CA MET A 1 5.05 20.75 1.49
C MET A 1 5.07 19.79 0.33
N GLU A 2 6.04 18.89 0.30
CA GLU A 2 6.02 17.77 -0.64
C GLU A 2 4.82 16.88 -0.27
N ARG A 3 4.18 16.30 -1.29
CA ARG A 3 3.00 15.45 -1.12
C ARG A 3 3.41 14.03 -1.46
N HIS A 4 3.30 13.13 -0.49
CA HIS A 4 3.50 11.71 -0.70
C HIS A 4 2.13 11.06 -0.89
N ASP A 5 1.96 10.35 -2.00
CA ASP A 5 0.74 9.60 -2.30
C ASP A 5 1.13 8.16 -2.70
N ILE A 6 0.34 7.17 -2.31
CA ILE A 6 0.28 5.88 -3.01
C ILE A 6 -0.57 6.10 -4.26
N ILE A 7 -0.02 5.77 -5.43
CA ILE A 7 -0.70 5.92 -6.72
C ILE A 7 -0.76 4.55 -7.39
N TYR A 8 -1.97 4.13 -7.75
CA TYR A 8 -2.19 2.88 -8.46
C TYR A 8 -3.25 3.04 -9.55
N TRP A 9 -3.25 2.11 -10.48
CA TRP A 9 -4.20 2.08 -11.58
C TRP A 9 -5.15 0.90 -11.42
N LEU A 10 -6.44 1.17 -11.60
CA LEU A 10 -7.47 0.16 -11.79
C LEU A 10 -7.75 -0.02 -13.29
N ASP A 11 -8.49 -1.07 -13.62
CA ASP A 11 -9.00 -1.31 -14.98
C ASP A 11 -7.94 -1.19 -16.07
N SER A 12 -6.77 -1.82 -15.85
CA SER A 12 -5.65 -1.83 -16.82
C SER A 12 -5.14 -0.45 -17.23
N GLY A 13 -5.29 0.57 -16.37
CA GLY A 13 -4.76 1.91 -16.59
C GLY A 13 -5.82 2.99 -16.85
N GLU A 14 -7.10 2.64 -16.92
CA GLU A 14 -8.16 3.60 -17.23
C GLU A 14 -8.51 4.51 -16.05
N GLU A 15 -8.38 4.00 -14.82
CA GLU A 15 -8.65 4.76 -13.61
C GLU A 15 -7.40 4.88 -12.75
N VAL A 16 -7.09 6.12 -12.34
CA VAL A 16 -5.98 6.42 -11.41
C VAL A 16 -6.56 6.71 -10.04
N VAL A 17 -6.17 5.91 -9.06
CA VAL A 17 -6.49 6.14 -7.67
C VAL A 17 -5.26 6.68 -6.95
N ARG A 18 -5.49 7.61 -6.01
CA ARG A 18 -4.46 8.24 -5.21
C ARG A 18 -4.89 8.22 -3.75
N ILE A 19 -4.02 7.72 -2.89
CA ILE A 19 -4.20 7.74 -1.44
C ILE A 19 -3.08 8.60 -0.85
N PRO A 20 -3.39 9.78 -0.30
CA PRO A 20 -2.41 10.57 0.45
C PRO A 20 -1.92 9.79 1.67
N TYR A 21 -0.61 9.79 1.93
CA TYR A 21 -0.06 9.10 3.10
C TYR A 21 -0.66 9.64 4.41
N SER A 22 -0.94 10.94 4.48
CA SER A 22 -1.63 11.58 5.60
C SER A 22 -3.06 11.08 5.88
N GLU A 23 -3.67 10.36 4.94
CA GLU A 23 -5.02 9.78 5.08
C GLU A 23 -4.99 8.28 5.41
N ILE A 24 -3.81 7.65 5.46
CA ILE A 24 -3.66 6.24 5.81
C ILE A 24 -3.78 6.09 7.33
N GLU A 25 -4.70 5.22 7.75
CA GLU A 25 -4.96 4.95 9.16
C GLU A 25 -4.18 3.73 9.66
N ARG A 26 -4.00 2.73 8.79
CA ARG A 26 -3.30 1.48 9.12
C ARG A 26 -2.74 0.81 7.87
N VAL A 27 -1.59 0.15 8.03
CA VAL A 27 -1.04 -0.78 7.04
C VAL A 27 -0.65 -2.08 7.71
N ASP A 28 -1.18 -3.19 7.20
CA ASP A 28 -0.82 -4.55 7.61
C ASP A 28 -0.21 -5.31 6.43
N PHE A 29 0.55 -6.36 6.77
CA PHE A 29 1.03 -7.37 5.83
C PHE A 29 0.44 -8.71 6.26
N ASP A 30 -0.33 -9.35 5.39
CA ASP A 30 -0.83 -10.71 5.60
C ASP A 30 -0.08 -11.71 4.71
N ASP A 31 -0.51 -12.97 4.74
CA ASP A 31 0.13 -14.08 4.02
C ASP A 31 0.35 -13.79 2.52
N THR A 32 -0.55 -13.01 1.89
CA THR A 32 -0.59 -12.83 0.42
C THR A 32 -0.66 -11.38 -0.04
N ASP A 33 -1.00 -10.45 0.84
CA ASP A 33 -1.40 -9.08 0.52
C ASP A 33 -0.78 -8.05 1.48
N ILE A 34 -0.66 -6.82 0.99
CA ILE A 34 -0.57 -5.63 1.83
C ILE A 34 -1.95 -5.00 1.92
N ILE A 35 -2.42 -4.80 3.14
CA ILE A 35 -3.72 -4.19 3.44
C ILE A 35 -3.50 -2.75 3.92
N ILE A 36 -4.16 -1.80 3.27
CA ILE A 36 -4.10 -0.37 3.59
C ILE A 36 -5.51 0.12 3.91
N GLU A 37 -5.72 0.58 5.14
CA GLU A 37 -6.98 1.16 5.61
C GLU A 37 -6.91 2.70 5.51
N HIS A 38 -7.88 3.32 4.85
CA HIS A 38 -8.02 4.77 4.77
C HIS A 38 -9.50 5.17 4.74
N GLY A 39 -9.98 5.88 5.77
CA GLY A 39 -11.40 6.18 5.93
C GLY A 39 -12.27 4.92 5.90
N ASP A 40 -13.34 4.93 5.09
CA ASP A 40 -14.25 3.78 4.92
C ASP A 40 -13.77 2.76 3.87
N THR A 41 -12.54 2.89 3.36
CA THR A 41 -12.01 2.08 2.25
C THR A 41 -10.83 1.22 2.71
N VAL A 42 -10.79 0.00 2.19
CA VAL A 42 -9.67 -0.93 2.36
C VAL A 42 -9.10 -1.26 0.98
N LEU A 43 -7.82 -0.94 0.78
CA LEU A 43 -7.07 -1.35 -0.40
C LEU A 43 -6.28 -2.63 -0.07
N SER A 44 -6.44 -3.66 -0.89
CA SER A 44 -5.64 -4.88 -0.85
C SER A 44 -4.71 -4.91 -2.05
N ILE A 45 -3.41 -5.03 -1.83
CA ILE A 45 -2.42 -5.23 -2.89
C ILE A 45 -1.94 -6.67 -2.84
N THR A 46 -2.42 -7.51 -3.75
CA THR A 46 -2.06 -8.94 -3.81
C THR A 46 -0.67 -9.15 -4.39
N LEU A 47 0.18 -9.85 -3.65
CA LEU A 47 1.60 -10.06 -3.94
C LEU A 47 1.92 -11.51 -4.34
N GLY A 48 0.98 -12.42 -4.13
CA GLY A 48 1.08 -13.84 -4.49
C GLY A 48 0.96 -14.76 -3.28
N GLU A 49 0.81 -16.07 -3.51
CA GLU A 49 0.57 -17.07 -2.45
C GLU A 49 1.73 -17.22 -1.46
N ASP A 50 2.95 -16.87 -1.85
CA ASP A 50 4.18 -17.03 -1.05
C ASP A 50 4.75 -15.66 -0.61
N ALA A 51 3.90 -14.63 -0.44
CA ALA A 51 4.36 -13.26 -0.24
C ALA A 51 5.19 -13.07 1.03
N GLU A 52 4.86 -13.77 2.11
CA GLU A 52 5.64 -13.74 3.37
C GLU A 52 7.05 -14.32 3.24
N ASP A 53 7.24 -15.31 2.37
CA ASP A 53 8.51 -15.99 2.17
C ASP A 53 9.42 -15.23 1.18
N GLU A 54 8.85 -14.29 0.43
CA GLU A 54 9.54 -13.55 -0.62
C GLU A 54 10.06 -12.18 -0.13
N LYS A 55 11.25 -11.82 -0.61
CA LYS A 55 11.92 -10.57 -0.18
C LYS A 55 11.26 -9.32 -0.76
N TYR A 56 10.80 -9.40 -2.01
CA TYR A 56 10.26 -8.23 -2.72
C TYR A 56 8.94 -7.72 -2.13
N PRO A 57 7.95 -8.57 -1.79
CA PRO A 57 6.76 -8.17 -1.04
C PRO A 57 7.10 -7.41 0.24
N ARG A 58 8.04 -7.93 1.03
CA ARG A 58 8.47 -7.30 2.27
C ARG A 58 9.12 -5.93 2.06
N TYR A 59 9.87 -5.75 0.98
CA TYR A 59 10.45 -4.44 0.65
C TYR A 59 9.38 -3.41 0.34
N MET A 60 8.29 -3.79 -0.34
CA MET A 60 7.20 -2.87 -0.62
C MET A 60 6.48 -2.43 0.66
N TYR A 61 6.19 -3.39 1.55
CA TYR A 61 5.61 -3.08 2.87
C TYR A 61 6.49 -2.14 3.68
N ASN A 62 7.78 -2.47 3.82
CA ASN A 62 8.71 -1.64 4.58
C ASN A 62 8.82 -0.23 3.97
N PHE A 63 8.82 -0.10 2.64
CA PHE A 63 8.86 1.20 1.97
C PHE A 63 7.63 2.06 2.29
N ILE A 64 6.43 1.47 2.32
CA ILE A 64 5.20 2.17 2.69
C ILE A 64 5.28 2.60 4.17
N MET A 65 5.70 1.70 5.06
CA MET A 65 5.86 2.00 6.49
C MET A 65 6.91 3.10 6.75
N ASP A 66 8.05 3.06 6.06
CA ASP A 66 9.12 4.05 6.22
C ASP A 66 8.65 5.47 5.83
N ILE A 67 7.75 5.60 4.85
CA ILE A 67 7.16 6.89 4.48
C ILE A 67 6.12 7.33 5.52
N LEU A 68 5.29 6.41 6.02
CA LEU A 68 4.31 6.71 7.08
C LEU A 68 4.98 7.21 8.36
N ASP A 69 6.09 6.59 8.76
CA ASP A 69 6.86 7.00 9.94
C ASP A 69 7.59 8.34 9.76
N TYR A 70 7.78 8.78 8.50
CA TYR A 70 8.42 10.05 8.18
C TYR A 70 7.47 11.26 8.25
N GLU A 71 6.17 11.07 7.98
CA GLU A 71 5.15 12.13 8.04
C GLU A 71 4.73 12.51 9.47
#